data_AF-A0A954WKC4-F1
#
_entry.id   AF-A0A954WKC4-F1
#
_cell.length_a   1.000
_cell.length_b   1.000
_cell.length_c   1.000
_cell.angle_alpha   90.00
_cell.angle_beta   90.00
_cell.angle_gamma   90.00
#
_symmetry.space_group_name_H-M   'P 1'
#
loop_
_entity.id
_entity.type
_entity.pdbx_description
1 polymer ?
#
loop_
_entity_poly.entity_id
_entity_poly.type
_entity_poly.pdbx_seq_one_letter_code
_entity_poly.pdbx_strand_id
1 'polypeptide(L)'
;MWPFSPKPKELSALPGISDASHHWGIAKAEYGGSPLLIRFNKSAEEWVGNAGLPIKLGFAIPLNLPNENGLPDPDENQQLNDVEDVILREVEAGTKGIHVLALTNGMMKEFVFYIPRGADIQRIHEMIQESVSTHDVQCMALEEPEWDSYRQFTSAE
;
A
#
# COMPACT_ATOMS: atom_id res chain seq x y z
N MET A 1 27.82 29.68 -7.12
CA MET A 1 27.33 28.38 -7.64
C MET A 1 27.42 27.38 -6.49
N TRP A 2 26.28 27.02 -5.89
CA TRP A 2 26.21 26.02 -4.81
C TRP A 2 26.13 24.61 -5.43
N PRO A 3 26.95 23.62 -5.02
CA PRO A 3 26.87 22.28 -5.56
C PRO A 3 26.51 21.27 -4.45
N PHE A 4 25.29 21.29 -3.92
CA PHE A 4 24.81 20.21 -3.06
C PHE A 4 23.33 19.97 -3.32
N SER A 5 22.99 19.50 -4.52
CA SER A 5 21.79 18.67 -4.63
C SER A 5 22.11 17.35 -3.92
N PRO A 6 21.29 16.89 -2.95
CA PRO A 6 21.50 15.59 -2.35
C PRO A 6 21.48 14.52 -3.46
N LYS A 7 22.38 13.54 -3.37
CA LYS A 7 22.37 12.42 -4.31
C LYS A 7 21.04 11.67 -4.19
N PRO A 8 20.45 11.20 -5.29
CA PRO A 8 19.28 10.34 -5.25
C PRO A 8 19.52 9.15 -4.31
N LYS A 9 18.52 8.78 -3.51
CA LYS A 9 18.62 7.57 -2.67
C LYS A 9 18.60 6.33 -3.54
N GLU A 10 19.55 5.43 -3.28
CA GLU A 10 19.68 4.15 -3.96
C GLU A 10 18.68 3.12 -3.40
N LEU A 11 18.10 2.29 -4.26
CA LEU A 11 17.12 1.26 -3.87
C LEU A 11 17.70 0.18 -2.94
N SER A 12 19.02 0.07 -2.83
CA SER A 12 19.67 -0.84 -1.88
C SER A 12 19.48 -0.41 -0.41
N ALA A 13 19.14 0.85 -0.17
CA ALA A 13 18.88 1.38 1.17
C ALA A 13 17.40 1.31 1.57
N LEU A 14 16.54 0.73 0.74
CA LEU A 14 15.14 0.52 1.10
C LEU A 14 15.03 -0.42 2.30
N PRO A 15 14.27 -0.05 3.34
CA PRO A 15 13.90 -0.99 4.38
C PRO A 15 13.03 -2.12 3.79
N GLY A 16 12.95 -3.24 4.49
CA GLY A 16 12.00 -4.31 4.14
C GLY A 16 10.56 -3.80 4.11
N ILE A 17 9.68 -4.47 3.36
CA ILE A 17 8.29 -4.02 3.22
C ILE A 17 7.56 -4.05 4.57
N SER A 18 7.88 -5.04 5.41
CA SER A 18 7.35 -5.20 6.77
C SER A 18 8.34 -4.74 7.86
N ASP A 19 9.26 -3.84 7.56
CA ASP A 19 10.30 -3.42 8.49
C ASP A 19 9.73 -2.70 9.73
N ALA A 20 10.22 -3.04 10.93
CA ALA A 20 9.75 -2.45 12.18
C ALA A 20 10.10 -0.97 12.35
N SER A 21 11.00 -0.41 11.52
CA SER A 21 11.36 1.01 11.51
C SER A 21 10.34 1.90 10.79
N HIS A 22 9.35 1.33 10.11
CA HIS A 22 8.28 2.11 9.47
C HIS A 22 7.41 2.81 10.52
N HIS A 23 7.28 4.13 10.38
CA HIS A 23 6.43 4.95 11.25
C HIS A 23 5.09 5.21 10.57
N TRP A 24 4.01 4.68 11.13
CA TRP A 24 2.68 4.80 10.56
C TRP A 24 1.85 5.89 11.24
N GLY A 25 1.08 6.63 10.44
CA GLY A 25 0.03 7.54 10.87
C GLY A 25 -1.37 6.99 10.55
N ILE A 26 -2.38 7.52 11.22
CA ILE A 26 -3.79 7.24 10.94
C ILE A 26 -4.52 8.56 10.70
N ALA A 27 -5.32 8.62 9.65
CA ALA A 27 -6.22 9.73 9.34
C ALA A 27 -7.63 9.21 9.01
N LYS A 28 -8.62 10.09 9.08
CA LYS A 28 -9.99 9.85 8.64
C LYS A 28 -10.38 10.91 7.63
N ALA A 29 -11.04 10.50 6.56
CA ALA A 29 -11.57 11.37 5.53
C ALA A 29 -12.97 10.89 5.11
N GLU A 30 -13.62 11.64 4.22
CA GLU A 30 -14.78 11.18 3.49
C GLU A 30 -14.40 11.03 2.01
N TYR A 31 -14.81 9.93 1.39
CA TYR A 31 -14.61 9.68 -0.03
C TYR A 31 -15.90 9.12 -0.63
N GLY A 32 -16.43 9.79 -1.66
CA GLY A 32 -17.69 9.38 -2.28
C GLY A 32 -18.88 9.34 -1.33
N GLY A 33 -18.88 10.18 -0.29
CA GLY A 33 -19.93 10.21 0.74
C GLY A 33 -19.85 9.09 1.78
N SER A 34 -18.78 8.28 1.76
CA SER A 34 -18.52 7.23 2.75
C SER A 34 -17.29 7.55 3.61
N PRO A 35 -17.27 7.14 4.90
CA PRO A 35 -16.07 7.24 5.72
C PRO A 35 -14.90 6.47 5.10
N LEU A 36 -13.72 7.08 5.12
CA LEU A 36 -12.46 6.50 4.70
C LEU A 36 -11.48 6.55 5.89
N LEU A 37 -11.04 5.39 6.35
CA LEU A 37 -9.92 5.25 7.27
C LEU A 37 -8.64 5.08 6.46
N ILE A 38 -7.60 5.85 6.81
CA ILE A 38 -6.33 5.88 6.10
C ILE A 38 -5.24 5.57 7.10
N ARG A 39 -4.44 4.54 6.83
CA ARG A 39 -3.16 4.29 7.50
C ARG A 39 -2.05 4.57 6.50
N PHE A 40 -1.16 5.50 6.80
CA PHE A 40 -0.13 5.96 5.87
C PHE A 40 1.27 5.87 6.50
N ASN A 41 2.24 5.43 5.71
CA ASN A 41 3.60 5.23 6.16
C ASN A 41 4.39 6.54 6.09
N LYS A 42 4.55 7.25 7.22
CA LYS A 42 5.29 8.51 7.30
C LYS A 42 6.76 8.35 6.90
N SER A 43 7.34 7.18 7.14
CA SER A 43 8.71 6.89 6.73
C SER A 43 8.86 6.80 5.21
N ALA A 44 7.78 6.64 4.45
CA ALA A 44 7.82 6.62 3.00
C ALA A 44 8.05 8.00 2.37
N GLU A 45 7.82 9.10 3.10
CA GLU A 45 7.96 10.48 2.61
C GLU A 45 9.36 10.74 2.01
N GLU A 46 10.39 10.11 2.58
CA GLU A 46 11.77 10.29 2.15
C GLU A 46 12.10 9.62 0.79
N TRP A 47 11.16 8.85 0.23
CA TRP A 47 11.29 8.12 -1.04
C TRP A 47 10.36 8.64 -2.14
N VAL A 48 9.49 9.60 -1.81
CA VAL A 48 8.51 10.15 -2.75
C VAL A 48 9.22 10.79 -3.94
N GLY A 49 8.78 10.45 -5.16
CA GLY A 49 9.42 10.93 -6.40
C GLY A 49 10.73 10.23 -6.75
N ASN A 50 11.10 9.16 -6.06
CA ASN A 50 12.28 8.37 -6.43
C ASN A 50 12.04 7.65 -7.77
N ALA A 51 12.85 7.96 -8.78
CA ALA A 51 12.74 7.39 -10.13
C ALA A 51 12.85 5.86 -10.19
N GLY A 52 13.42 5.23 -9.15
CA GLY A 52 13.51 3.79 -8.98
C GLY A 52 12.25 3.13 -8.40
N LEU A 53 11.24 3.90 -7.98
CA LEU A 53 9.96 3.40 -7.47
C LEU A 53 8.76 4.04 -8.20
N PRO A 54 8.65 3.90 -9.54
CA PRO A 54 7.68 4.65 -10.31
C PRO A 54 6.32 3.95 -10.46
N ILE A 55 6.20 2.69 -10.03
CA ILE A 55 4.99 1.90 -10.22
C ILE A 55 4.20 1.89 -8.92
N LYS A 56 2.97 2.40 -8.96
CA LYS A 56 1.97 2.19 -7.92
C LYS A 56 1.35 0.81 -8.11
N LEU A 57 1.50 -0.05 -7.13
CA LEU A 57 0.88 -1.37 -7.04
C LEU A 57 -0.19 -1.33 -5.96
N GLY A 58 -1.44 -1.61 -6.32
CA GLY A 58 -2.59 -1.64 -5.43
C GLY A 58 -3.20 -3.03 -5.34
N PHE A 59 -3.55 -3.46 -4.13
CA PHE A 59 -4.37 -4.65 -3.89
C PHE A 59 -5.65 -4.25 -3.19
N ALA A 60 -6.79 -4.42 -3.85
CA ALA A 60 -8.10 -4.12 -3.31
C ALA A 60 -8.82 -5.41 -2.90
N ILE A 61 -9.41 -5.41 -1.71
CA ILE A 61 -10.08 -6.55 -1.09
C ILE A 61 -11.49 -6.10 -0.75
N PRO A 62 -12.50 -6.47 -1.55
CA PRO A 62 -13.89 -6.20 -1.23
C PRO A 62 -14.27 -6.83 0.11
N LEU A 63 -15.05 -6.11 0.91
CA LEU A 63 -15.63 -6.64 2.14
C LEU A 63 -16.74 -7.65 1.79
N ASN A 64 -16.71 -8.82 2.42
CA ASN A 64 -17.75 -9.83 2.33
C ASN A 64 -19.00 -9.44 3.13
N LEU A 65 -18.83 -8.86 4.32
CA LEU A 65 -19.93 -8.56 5.27
C LEU A 65 -19.73 -7.20 5.98
N PRO A 66 -19.82 -6.06 5.26
CA PRO A 66 -19.74 -4.75 5.91
C PRO A 66 -20.87 -4.59 6.94
N ASN A 67 -20.53 -4.09 8.13
CA ASN A 67 -21.50 -3.78 9.18
C ASN A 67 -22.37 -2.55 8.82
N GLU A 68 -23.33 -2.18 9.69
CA GLU A 68 -24.26 -1.05 9.43
C GLU A 68 -23.56 0.31 9.18
N ASN A 69 -22.28 0.45 9.58
CA ASN A 69 -21.46 1.64 9.34
C ASN A 69 -20.51 1.50 8.15
N GLY A 70 -20.61 0.40 7.39
CA GLY A 70 -19.77 0.10 6.24
C GLY A 70 -18.36 -0.39 6.59
N LEU A 71 -18.08 -0.74 7.84
CA LEU A 71 -16.75 -1.24 8.23
C LEU A 71 -16.79 -2.77 8.38
N PRO A 72 -15.66 -3.49 8.22
CA PRO A 72 -15.63 -4.90 8.56
C PRO A 72 -16.00 -5.11 10.03
N ASP A 73 -16.64 -6.23 10.34
CA ASP A 73 -16.81 -6.66 11.73
C ASP A 73 -15.47 -7.17 12.31
N PRO A 74 -15.37 -7.47 13.62
CA PRO A 74 -14.12 -7.93 14.21
C PRO A 74 -13.54 -9.21 13.60
N ASP A 75 -14.38 -10.15 13.17
CA ASP A 75 -13.96 -11.44 12.61
C ASP A 75 -13.42 -11.25 11.19
N GLU A 76 -14.14 -10.50 10.36
CA GLU A 76 -13.68 -10.11 9.02
C GLU A 76 -12.42 -9.25 9.09
N ASN A 77 -12.33 -8.33 10.06
CA ASN A 77 -11.14 -7.51 10.24
C ASN A 77 -9.91 -8.36 10.62
N GLN A 78 -10.07 -9.44 11.38
CA GLN A 78 -8.98 -10.39 11.62
C GLN A 78 -8.57 -11.09 10.32
N GLN A 79 -9.52 -11.56 9.51
CA GLN A 79 -9.21 -12.19 8.22
C GLN A 79 -8.50 -11.22 7.27
N LEU A 80 -8.90 -9.94 7.24
CA LEU A 80 -8.24 -8.90 6.46
C LEU A 80 -6.83 -8.56 6.95
N ASN A 81 -6.51 -8.82 8.22
CA ASN A 81 -5.13 -8.73 8.72
C ASN A 81 -4.31 -9.94 8.24
N ASP A 82 -4.89 -11.14 8.26
CA ASP A 82 -4.21 -12.33 7.74
C ASP A 82 -3.95 -12.20 6.22
N VAL A 83 -4.89 -11.61 5.47
CA VAL A 83 -4.72 -11.26 4.05
C VAL A 83 -3.63 -10.21 3.86
N GLU A 84 -3.57 -9.19 4.74
CA GLU A 84 -2.50 -8.19 4.73
C GLU A 84 -1.12 -8.85 4.85
N ASP A 85 -0.95 -9.74 5.83
CA ASP A 85 0.30 -10.46 6.06
C ASP A 85 0.73 -11.29 4.84
N VAL A 86 -0.23 -11.94 4.17
CA VAL A 86 0.03 -12.67 2.92
C VAL A 86 0.49 -11.72 1.81
N ILE A 87 -0.19 -10.60 1.61
CA ILE A 87 0.17 -9.61 0.58
C ILE A 87 1.57 -9.08 0.85
N LEU A 88 1.88 -8.65 2.08
CA LEU A 88 3.20 -8.14 2.44
C LEU A 88 4.30 -9.15 2.12
N ARG A 89 4.09 -10.42 2.51
CA ARG A 89 5.05 -11.51 2.29
C ARG A 89 5.28 -11.78 0.80
N GLU A 90 4.23 -11.87 -0.01
CA GLU A 90 4.36 -12.20 -1.44
C GLU A 90 4.93 -11.02 -2.24
N VAL A 91 4.58 -9.77 -1.90
CA VAL A 91 5.19 -8.59 -2.53
C VAL A 91 6.68 -8.53 -2.20
N GLU A 92 7.07 -8.75 -0.93
CA GLU A 92 8.47 -8.73 -0.51
C GLU A 92 9.30 -9.85 -1.15
N ALA A 93 8.71 -11.03 -1.35
CA ALA A 93 9.35 -12.13 -2.06
C ALA A 93 9.50 -11.87 -3.57
N GLY A 94 8.54 -11.16 -4.18
CA GLY A 94 8.50 -10.90 -5.62
C GLY A 94 9.24 -9.64 -6.07
N THR A 95 9.36 -8.62 -5.21
CA THR A 95 9.99 -7.35 -5.55
C THR A 95 10.45 -6.56 -4.33
N LYS A 96 11.37 -5.62 -4.55
CA LYS A 96 11.58 -4.53 -3.60
C LYS A 96 10.44 -3.52 -3.71
N GLY A 97 10.15 -2.80 -2.64
CA GLY A 97 9.16 -1.74 -2.64
C GLY A 97 8.95 -1.15 -1.26
N ILE A 98 7.98 -0.25 -1.17
CA ILE A 98 7.50 0.31 0.10
C ILE A 98 5.99 0.19 0.14
N HIS A 99 5.45 -0.34 1.24
CA HIS A 99 4.04 -0.22 1.58
C HIS A 99 3.76 1.20 2.10
N VAL A 100 2.90 1.95 1.41
CA VAL A 100 2.69 3.37 1.67
C VAL A 100 1.33 3.69 2.26
N LEU A 101 0.28 2.96 1.90
CA LEU A 101 -1.09 3.19 2.36
C LEU A 101 -1.83 1.89 2.61
N ALA A 102 -2.62 1.85 3.68
CA ALA A 102 -3.77 0.97 3.81
C ALA A 102 -5.03 1.84 3.94
N LEU A 103 -5.95 1.68 2.99
CA LEU A 103 -7.21 2.42 2.89
C LEU A 103 -8.36 1.48 3.27
N THR A 104 -9.32 1.93 4.06
CA THR A 104 -10.49 1.12 4.43
C THR A 104 -11.74 1.98 4.38
N ASN A 105 -12.75 1.52 3.65
CA ASN A 105 -14.04 2.18 3.54
C ASN A 105 -15.20 1.16 3.60
N GLY A 106 -16.41 1.67 3.31
CA GLY A 106 -17.68 0.96 3.15
C GLY A 106 -17.65 -0.39 2.41
N MET A 107 -16.71 -0.54 1.49
CA MET A 107 -16.78 -1.54 0.43
C MET A 107 -15.52 -2.40 0.32
N MET A 108 -14.35 -1.86 0.72
CA MET A 108 -13.08 -2.56 0.54
C MET A 108 -11.99 -2.09 1.51
N LYS A 109 -10.98 -2.94 1.67
CA LYS A 109 -9.65 -2.57 2.17
C LYS A 109 -8.67 -2.59 1.00
N GLU A 110 -7.87 -1.55 0.82
CA GLU A 110 -6.88 -1.45 -0.24
C GLU A 110 -5.48 -1.21 0.33
N PHE A 111 -4.49 -1.95 -0.16
CA PHE A 111 -3.08 -1.77 0.18
C PHE A 111 -2.32 -1.22 -1.02
N VAL A 112 -1.55 -0.16 -0.82
CA VAL A 112 -0.84 0.53 -1.88
C VAL A 112 0.66 0.51 -1.63
N PHE A 113 1.40 0.11 -2.64
CA PHE A 113 2.85 0.01 -2.66
C PHE A 113 3.43 0.85 -3.78
N TYR A 114 4.68 1.30 -3.60
CA TYR A 114 5.51 1.76 -4.71
C TYR A 114 6.67 0.81 -4.93
N ILE A 115 6.83 0.38 -6.17
CA ILE A 115 7.81 -0.65 -6.57
C ILE A 115 8.62 -0.22 -7.80
N PRO A 116 9.80 -0.83 -8.05
CA PRO A 116 10.54 -0.66 -9.29
C PRO A 116 9.80 -1.24 -10.50
N ARG A 117 10.21 -0.81 -11.70
CA ARG A 117 9.80 -1.46 -12.95
C ARG A 117 10.38 -2.88 -13.03
N GLY A 118 9.66 -3.78 -13.69
CA GLY A 118 10.14 -5.14 -14.00
C GLY A 118 9.74 -6.22 -13.00
N ALA A 119 8.97 -5.89 -11.95
CA ALA A 119 8.34 -6.88 -11.10
C ALA A 119 7.32 -7.72 -11.89
N ASP A 120 7.26 -9.03 -11.63
CA ASP A 120 6.24 -9.91 -12.17
C ASP A 120 4.95 -9.80 -11.35
N ILE A 121 4.19 -8.74 -11.61
CA ILE A 121 2.97 -8.40 -10.86
C ILE A 121 1.91 -9.49 -11.00
N GLN A 122 1.81 -10.13 -12.18
CA GLN A 122 0.89 -11.23 -12.39
C GLN A 122 1.23 -12.40 -11.46
N ARG A 123 2.50 -12.81 -11.41
CA ARG A 123 2.92 -13.92 -10.54
C ARG A 123 2.70 -13.61 -9.06
N ILE A 124 2.99 -12.39 -8.61
CA ILE A 124 2.73 -11.96 -7.24
C ILE A 124 1.23 -12.09 -6.92
N HIS A 125 0.37 -11.60 -7.82
CA HIS A 125 -1.08 -11.67 -7.64
C HIS A 125 -1.60 -13.12 -7.60
N GLU A 126 -1.12 -13.99 -8.49
CA GLU A 126 -1.46 -15.43 -8.49
C GLU A 126 -1.08 -16.09 -7.16
N MET A 127 0.12 -15.83 -6.63
CA MET A 127 0.56 -16.38 -5.34
C MET A 127 -0.32 -15.92 -4.17
N ILE A 128 -0.77 -14.66 -4.20
CA ILE A 128 -1.70 -14.14 -3.20
C ILE A 128 -3.06 -14.86 -3.33
N GLN A 129 -3.59 -15.01 -4.54
CA GLN A 129 -4.87 -15.70 -4.77
C GLN A 129 -4.82 -17.19 -4.39
N GLU A 130 -3.70 -17.87 -4.59
CA GLU A 130 -3.51 -19.25 -4.15
C GLU A 130 -3.47 -19.39 -2.62
N SER A 131 -3.00 -18.35 -1.92
CA SER A 131 -2.82 -18.35 -0.46
C SER A 131 -4.04 -17.82 0.29
N VAL A 132 -4.85 -16.95 -0.33
CA VAL A 132 -6.02 -16.32 0.26
C VAL A 132 -7.28 -17.04 -0.20
N SER A 133 -7.96 -17.71 0.73
CA SER A 133 -9.25 -18.39 0.46
C SER A 133 -10.47 -17.66 0.99
N THR A 134 -10.28 -16.62 1.81
CA THR A 134 -11.36 -15.92 2.51
C THR A 134 -11.94 -14.75 1.73
N HIS A 135 -11.16 -14.14 0.83
CA HIS A 135 -11.55 -12.94 0.09
C HIS A 135 -11.08 -13.01 -1.37
N ASP A 136 -11.79 -12.31 -2.25
CA ASP A 136 -11.26 -11.99 -3.57
C ASP A 136 -10.23 -10.86 -3.44
N VAL A 137 -9.01 -11.09 -3.92
CA VAL A 137 -7.97 -10.06 -3.94
C VAL A 137 -7.82 -9.59 -5.37
N GLN A 138 -8.08 -8.30 -5.60
CA GLN A 138 -7.93 -7.63 -6.89
C GLN A 138 -6.58 -6.91 -6.93
N CYS A 139 -5.95 -6.87 -8.10
CA CYS A 139 -4.63 -6.27 -8.29
C CYS A 139 -4.66 -5.22 -9.40
N MET A 140 -3.97 -4.10 -9.17
CA MET A 140 -3.76 -3.05 -10.16
C MET A 140 -2.33 -2.55 -10.08
N ALA A 141 -1.72 -2.30 -11.24
CA ALA A 141 -0.46 -1.58 -11.30
C ALA A 141 -0.53 -0.48 -12.34
N LEU A 142 -0.05 0.72 -11.99
CA LEU A 142 0.09 1.82 -12.92
C LEU A 142 1.35 2.64 -12.66
N GLU A 143 1.80 3.33 -13.69
CA GLU A 143 2.95 4.23 -13.58
C GLU A 143 2.50 5.55 -12.96
N GLU A 144 3.08 5.87 -11.79
CA GLU A 144 2.77 7.06 -11.00
C GLU A 144 4.06 7.56 -10.31
N PRO A 145 5.05 8.06 -11.07
CA PRO A 145 6.37 8.38 -10.55
C PRO A 145 6.38 9.50 -9.50
N GLU A 146 5.38 10.39 -9.52
CA GLU A 146 5.26 11.51 -8.59
C GLU A 146 4.57 11.14 -7.27
N TRP A 147 4.04 9.92 -7.19
CA TRP A 147 3.34 9.34 -6.05
C TRP A 147 2.11 10.14 -5.59
N ASP A 148 1.34 10.69 -6.53
CA ASP A 148 0.20 11.58 -6.28
C ASP A 148 -0.81 10.99 -5.27
N SER A 149 -1.07 9.68 -5.34
CA SER A 149 -2.00 8.96 -4.45
C SER A 149 -1.53 8.95 -3.00
N TYR A 150 -0.22 8.84 -2.76
CA TYR A 150 0.33 8.93 -1.41
C TYR A 150 0.32 10.38 -0.93
N ARG A 151 0.76 11.32 -1.78
CA ARG A 151 0.76 12.76 -1.46
C ARG A 151 -0.62 13.30 -1.12
N GLN A 152 -1.69 12.77 -1.71
CA GLN A 152 -3.07 13.16 -1.41
C GLN A 152 -3.39 13.07 0.09
N PHE A 153 -2.76 12.15 0.81
CA PHE A 153 -3.03 11.89 2.23
C PHE A 153 -1.92 12.35 3.17
N THR A 154 -0.77 12.77 2.65
CA THR A 154 0.36 13.24 3.47
C THR A 154 0.67 14.72 3.33
N SER A 155 0.12 15.43 2.33
CA SER A 155 0.39 16.85 2.09
C SER A 155 -0.37 17.82 3.01
N ALA A 156 -0.58 17.47 4.27
CA ALA A 156 -1.24 18.31 5.26
C ALA A 156 -0.30 18.58 6.45
N GLU A 157 0.66 19.50 6.27
CA GLU A 157 1.17 20.45 7.28
C GLU A 157 1.55 21.78 6.61
#